data_AF-A0A318RRM9-F1
#
_entry.id   AF-A0A318RRM9-F1
#
_cell.length_a   1.000
_cell.length_b   1.000
_cell.length_c   1.000
_cell.angle_alpha   90.00
_cell.angle_beta   90.00
_cell.angle_gamma   90.00
#
_symmetry.space_group_name_H-M   'P 1'
#
loop_
_entity.id
_entity.type
_entity.pdbx_description
1 polymer ?
#
loop_
_entity_poly.entity_id
_entity_poly.type
_entity_poly.pdbx_seq_one_letter_code
_entity_poly.pdbx_strand_id
1 'polypeptide(L)'
;MTVAIDDLPPLMWHAELGNKLTDMWTGTNHRGVQLNDAREAALQWMEKYGQRCWLRQLTPYAQREQEDLLLKVIAKMDGTAFPTTARLAGRWFRGRVPTANDVTRGIPLLDKKVRKTVEKRNQHKQNAGLETAYCAEVVAMTYEHMGLLATEKHANWFDPGKFWSGDTLPLAPGYDLGTEIAVELR
;
A
#
# COMPACT_ATOMS: atom_id res chain seq x y z
N MET A 1 -4.61 5.10 0.96
CA MET A 1 -5.98 5.27 1.49
C MET A 1 -6.10 6.68 2.02
N THR A 2 -7.15 7.40 1.65
CA THR A 2 -7.37 8.74 2.17
C THR A 2 -7.85 8.68 3.63
N VAL A 3 -7.27 9.51 4.49
CA VAL A 3 -7.63 9.70 5.89
C VAL A 3 -8.09 11.15 6.04
N ALA A 4 -9.39 11.35 6.23
CA ALA A 4 -10.01 12.67 6.39
C ALA A 4 -10.85 12.65 7.66
N ILE A 5 -10.20 12.93 8.79
CA ILE A 5 -10.78 12.87 10.13
C ILE A 5 -10.97 14.30 10.64
N ASP A 6 -12.15 14.58 11.20
CA ASP A 6 -12.52 15.88 11.78
C ASP A 6 -12.17 17.08 10.87
N ASP A 7 -11.33 17.99 11.35
CA ASP A 7 -10.90 19.22 10.69
C ASP A 7 -9.49 19.11 10.07
N LEU A 8 -8.89 17.92 10.07
CA LEU A 8 -7.60 17.70 9.44
C LEU A 8 -7.72 17.82 7.91
N PRO A 9 -6.67 18.35 7.23
CA PRO A 9 -6.61 18.26 5.78
C PRO A 9 -6.66 16.78 5.36
N PRO A 10 -7.15 16.45 4.16
CA PRO A 10 -7.09 15.09 3.66
C PRO A 10 -5.65 14.58 3.63
N LEU A 11 -5.41 13.47 4.31
CA LEU A 11 -4.11 12.80 4.36
C LEU A 11 -4.15 11.52 3.52
N MET A 12 -2.99 11.05 3.09
CA MET A 12 -2.82 9.80 2.38
C MET A 12 -2.01 8.84 3.24
N TRP A 13 -2.66 7.77 3.68
CA TRP A 13 -2.02 6.61 4.30
C TRP A 13 -1.55 5.65 3.21
N HIS A 14 -0.25 5.58 2.96
CA HIS A 14 0.34 4.73 1.93
C HIS A 14 1.81 4.42 2.21
N ALA A 15 2.42 3.57 1.37
CA ALA A 15 3.86 3.41 1.39
C ALA A 15 4.53 4.42 0.45
N GLU A 16 5.48 5.20 0.95
CA GLU A 16 6.37 6.03 0.13
C GLU A 16 7.73 5.35 -0.09
N LEU A 17 8.20 5.39 -1.33
CA LEU A 17 9.49 4.84 -1.75
C LEU A 17 10.60 5.88 -1.69
N GLY A 18 10.20 7.12 -1.91
CA GLY A 18 11.02 8.29 -1.71
C GLY A 18 11.10 8.65 -0.23
N ASN A 19 11.79 9.74 0.00
CA ASN A 19 11.82 10.45 1.28
C ASN A 19 11.53 11.93 0.99
N LYS A 20 10.56 12.18 0.10
CA LYS A 20 10.31 13.51 -0.46
C LYS A 20 9.10 14.15 0.17
N LEU A 21 8.10 13.36 0.56
CA LEU A 21 6.98 13.85 1.32
C LEU A 21 7.33 13.84 2.80
N THR A 22 6.77 14.79 3.53
CA THR A 22 6.86 14.80 4.99
C THR A 22 5.81 13.85 5.54
N ASP A 23 6.23 12.93 6.39
CA ASP A 23 5.29 12.15 7.17
C ASP A 23 4.67 13.08 8.24
N MET A 24 3.36 13.26 8.15
CA MET A 24 2.56 14.10 9.02
C MET A 24 2.40 13.50 10.42
N TRP A 25 2.68 12.19 10.59
CA TRP A 25 2.65 11.53 11.89
C TRP A 25 3.91 11.83 12.73
N THR A 26 5.10 11.71 12.13
CA THR A 26 6.39 11.92 12.81
C THR A 26 6.98 13.32 12.60
N GLY A 27 6.53 14.06 11.59
CA GLY A 27 7.12 15.32 11.17
C GLY A 27 8.48 15.18 10.49
N THR A 28 8.82 14.00 9.98
CA THR A 28 10.13 13.72 9.36
C THR A 28 9.99 13.14 7.95
N ASN A 29 11.09 13.10 7.19
CA ASN A 29 11.11 12.47 5.87
C ASN A 29 11.78 11.09 5.97
N HIS A 30 11.02 10.04 5.72
CA HIS A 30 11.54 8.67 5.66
C HIS A 30 10.84 7.85 4.58
N ARG A 31 11.30 6.62 4.39
CA ARG A 31 10.67 5.65 3.50
C ARG A 31 9.74 4.74 4.30
N GLY A 32 8.93 3.97 3.58
CA GLY A 32 8.04 2.98 4.18
C GLY A 32 6.61 3.50 4.29
N VAL A 33 5.81 2.81 5.10
CA VAL A 33 4.43 3.23 5.35
C VAL A 33 4.43 4.54 6.15
N GLN A 34 3.65 5.51 5.70
CA GLN A 34 3.58 6.82 6.31
C GLN A 34 2.28 7.53 5.98
N LEU A 35 2.03 8.64 6.68
CA LEU A 35 0.86 9.47 6.52
C LEU A 35 1.27 10.81 5.88
N ASN A 36 1.05 11.00 4.58
CA ASN A 36 1.42 12.24 3.90
C ASN A 36 0.22 13.16 3.67
N ASP A 37 0.45 14.42 3.32
CA ASP A 37 -0.60 15.28 2.75
C ASP A 37 -1.13 14.66 1.45
N ALA A 38 -2.46 14.52 1.31
CA ALA A 38 -3.02 13.82 0.16
C ALA A 38 -2.84 14.59 -1.15
N ARG A 39 -2.81 15.93 -1.11
CA ARG A 39 -2.57 16.75 -2.30
C ARG A 39 -1.14 16.59 -2.76
N GLU A 40 -0.17 16.65 -1.86
CA GLU A 40 1.24 16.45 -2.19
C GLU A 40 1.50 15.04 -2.74
N ALA A 41 0.90 14.01 -2.13
CA ALA A 41 1.00 12.64 -2.61
C ALA A 41 0.40 12.49 -4.03
N ALA A 42 -0.79 13.06 -4.27
CA ALA A 42 -1.42 13.05 -5.59
C ALA A 42 -0.60 13.79 -6.65
N LEU A 43 -0.05 14.97 -6.32
CA LEU A 43 0.85 15.71 -7.22
C LEU A 43 2.10 14.90 -7.56
N GLN A 44 2.72 14.26 -6.56
CA GLN A 44 3.88 13.41 -6.78
C GLN A 44 3.55 12.24 -7.75
N TRP A 45 2.41 11.57 -7.60
CA TRP A 45 1.99 10.52 -8.54
C TRP A 45 1.66 11.04 -9.94
N MET A 46 0.90 12.14 -10.02
CA MET A 46 0.38 12.65 -11.28
C MET A 46 1.45 13.38 -12.10
N GLU A 47 2.27 14.22 -11.48
CA GLU A 47 3.25 15.03 -12.20
C GLU A 47 4.59 14.30 -12.40
N LYS A 48 5.12 13.66 -11.36
CA LYS A 48 6.46 13.05 -11.40
C LYS A 48 6.43 11.63 -11.97
N TYR A 49 5.44 10.83 -11.57
CA TYR A 49 5.32 9.45 -12.05
C TYR A 49 4.40 9.31 -13.28
N GLY A 50 3.70 10.38 -13.68
CA GLY A 50 2.83 10.41 -14.85
C GLY A 50 1.63 9.47 -14.72
N GLN A 51 1.21 9.18 -13.49
CA GLN A 51 0.09 8.28 -13.21
C GLN A 51 -1.22 9.05 -13.16
N ARG A 52 -2.33 8.38 -13.47
CA ARG A 52 -3.67 8.91 -13.19
C ARG A 52 -4.10 8.43 -11.81
N CYS A 53 -4.73 9.31 -11.05
CA CYS A 53 -5.23 8.99 -9.72
C CYS A 53 -6.76 8.93 -9.76
N TRP A 54 -7.30 7.96 -9.01
CA TRP A 54 -8.72 7.77 -8.81
C TRP A 54 -9.02 7.58 -7.33
N LEU A 55 -10.20 7.99 -6.90
CA LEU A 55 -10.73 7.84 -5.55
C LEU A 55 -12.00 6.98 -5.59
N ARG A 56 -12.22 6.16 -4.57
CA ARG A 56 -13.50 5.49 -4.32
C ARG A 56 -13.97 5.83 -2.91
N GLN A 57 -15.21 6.27 -2.78
CA GLN A 57 -15.78 6.67 -1.50
C GLN A 57 -16.32 5.46 -0.74
N LEU A 58 -15.90 5.29 0.53
CA LEU A 58 -16.51 4.32 1.44
C LEU A 58 -17.89 4.83 1.91
N THR A 59 -18.92 3.98 1.82
CA THR A 59 -20.29 4.27 2.25
C THR A 59 -20.85 3.11 3.07
N PRO A 60 -21.40 3.36 4.28
CA PRO A 60 -21.39 4.62 5.01
C PRO A 60 -19.95 5.02 5.39
N TYR A 61 -19.77 6.24 5.87
CA TYR A 61 -18.48 6.67 6.42
C TYR A 61 -18.06 5.79 7.58
N ALA A 62 -16.74 5.74 7.82
CA ALA A 62 -16.20 5.06 8.99
C ALA A 62 -16.77 5.69 10.27
N GLN A 63 -17.09 4.85 11.24
CA GLN A 63 -17.54 5.29 12.55
C GLN A 63 -16.33 5.75 13.38
N ARG A 64 -16.59 6.52 14.44
CA ARG A 64 -15.55 7.08 15.31
C ARG A 64 -14.64 6.00 15.91
N GLU A 65 -15.21 4.87 16.29
CA GLU A 65 -14.46 3.73 16.82
C GLU A 65 -13.51 3.13 15.76
N GLN A 66 -13.90 3.17 14.49
CA GLN A 66 -13.09 2.69 13.37
C GLN A 66 -11.98 3.69 13.03
N GLU A 67 -12.24 4.99 13.14
CA GLU A 67 -11.22 6.03 13.04
C GLU A 67 -10.18 5.91 14.17
N ASP A 68 -10.60 5.64 15.41
CA ASP A 68 -9.68 5.36 16.52
C ASP A 68 -8.80 4.13 16.27
N LEU A 69 -9.37 3.08 15.66
CA LEU A 69 -8.62 1.89 15.26
C LEU A 69 -7.62 2.19 14.14
N LEU A 70 -8.02 3.00 13.15
CA LEU A 70 -7.13 3.51 12.11
C LEU A 70 -5.94 4.25 12.71
N LEU A 71 -6.15 5.18 13.63
CA LEU A 71 -5.06 5.92 14.27
C LEU A 71 -4.10 5.01 15.03
N LYS A 72 -4.60 3.94 15.68
CA LYS A 72 -3.75 2.91 16.31
C LYS A 72 -2.93 2.12 15.29
N VAL A 73 -3.51 1.83 14.11
CA VAL A 73 -2.79 1.17 13.01
C VAL A 73 -1.68 2.06 12.50
N ILE A 74 -1.97 3.34 12.23
CA ILE A 74 -0.98 4.33 11.80
C ILE A 74 0.16 4.40 12.82
N ALA A 75 -0.16 4.62 14.10
CA ALA A 75 0.84 4.69 15.17
C ALA A 75 1.75 3.45 15.26
N LYS A 76 1.25 2.28 14.86
CA LYS A 76 1.97 1.01 14.93
C LYS A 76 2.78 0.70 13.67
N MET A 77 2.29 1.13 12.51
CA MET A 77 2.85 0.76 11.20
C MET A 77 3.66 1.88 10.56
N ASP A 78 3.56 3.10 11.07
CA ASP A 78 4.34 4.22 10.58
C ASP A 78 5.84 3.93 10.61
N GLY A 79 6.53 4.27 9.50
CA GLY A 79 7.95 4.00 9.29
C GLY A 79 8.30 2.53 9.02
N THR A 80 7.32 1.61 8.99
CA THR A 80 7.62 0.21 8.65
C THR A 80 8.14 0.11 7.21
N ALA A 81 9.31 -0.49 7.08
CA ALA A 81 10.00 -0.59 5.80
C ALA A 81 9.25 -1.52 4.84
N PHE A 82 9.28 -1.15 3.57
CA PHE A 82 8.86 -2.01 2.46
C PHE A 82 9.57 -3.37 2.57
N PRO A 83 8.85 -4.49 2.73
CA PRO A 83 9.48 -5.79 2.78
C PRO A 83 10.08 -6.06 1.40
N THR A 84 11.41 -5.97 1.29
CA THR A 84 12.13 -6.64 0.20
C THR A 84 11.98 -8.14 0.45
N THR A 85 10.88 -8.71 -0.05
CA THR A 85 10.64 -10.14 -0.23
C THR A 85 10.86 -11.01 1.03
N ALA A 86 9.76 -11.49 1.60
CA ALA A 86 9.69 -12.69 2.46
C ALA A 86 10.40 -12.70 3.84
N ARG A 87 11.22 -11.72 4.22
CA ARG A 87 11.96 -11.79 5.51
C ARG A 87 11.22 -11.29 6.76
N LEU A 88 10.08 -10.60 6.61
CA LEU A 88 9.30 -10.08 7.76
C LEU A 88 7.99 -10.82 8.05
N ALA A 89 7.64 -11.84 7.26
CA ALA A 89 6.64 -12.82 7.71
C ALA A 89 7.10 -13.48 9.02
N GLY A 90 8.40 -13.70 9.22
CA GLY A 90 8.92 -14.41 10.40
C GLY A 90 8.76 -13.73 11.75
N ARG A 91 8.58 -12.40 11.83
CA ARG A 91 8.47 -11.68 13.12
C ARG A 91 7.03 -11.40 13.57
N TRP A 92 6.07 -11.53 12.65
CA TRP A 92 4.64 -11.48 12.94
C TRP A 92 3.98 -12.88 12.95
N PHE A 93 4.65 -13.90 12.40
CA PHE A 93 4.28 -15.31 12.56
C PHE A 93 4.62 -15.82 13.98
N ARG A 94 3.77 -15.48 14.95
CA ARG A 94 3.57 -16.40 16.08
C ARG A 94 2.64 -17.52 15.59
N GLY A 95 3.24 -18.56 15.00
CA GLY A 95 2.56 -19.82 14.71
C GLY A 95 2.79 -20.36 13.30
N ARG A 96 3.65 -21.38 13.21
CA ARG A 96 3.89 -22.33 12.11
C ARG A 96 4.96 -21.96 11.06
N VAL A 97 5.90 -22.90 10.93
CA VAL A 97 7.07 -22.90 10.04
C VAL A 97 6.70 -23.58 8.71
N PRO A 98 7.05 -23.01 7.53
CA PRO A 98 7.08 -23.74 6.27
C PRO A 98 8.49 -24.17 5.88
N THR A 99 8.57 -25.42 5.42
CA THR A 99 9.75 -26.20 5.03
C THR A 99 10.37 -25.69 3.72
N ALA A 100 11.69 -25.57 3.67
CA ALA A 100 12.45 -25.18 2.48
C ALA A 100 12.81 -26.41 1.61
N ASN A 101 12.54 -26.30 0.32
CA ASN A 101 13.12 -27.02 -0.83
C ASN A 101 12.59 -26.25 -2.06
N ASP A 102 13.28 -25.98 -3.17
CA ASP A 102 14.57 -26.34 -3.72
C ASP A 102 14.64 -25.50 -5.02
N VAL A 103 15.70 -24.72 -5.29
CA VAL A 103 15.91 -24.15 -6.64
C VAL A 103 17.40 -24.09 -6.97
N THR A 104 17.79 -25.04 -7.81
CA THR A 104 19.10 -25.21 -8.41
C THR A 104 19.25 -24.38 -9.70
N ARG A 105 20.16 -23.41 -9.63
CA ARG A 105 21.22 -22.98 -10.57
C ARG A 105 21.23 -23.46 -12.06
N GLY A 106 21.42 -22.50 -12.98
CA GLY A 106 22.05 -22.64 -14.33
C GLY A 106 21.63 -21.50 -15.29
N ILE A 107 22.43 -20.79 -16.11
CA ILE A 107 23.80 -20.89 -16.69
C ILE A 107 24.36 -19.45 -16.92
N PRO A 108 25.69 -19.18 -16.87
CA PRO A 108 26.26 -17.88 -16.44
C PRO A 108 26.93 -16.94 -17.47
N LEU A 109 26.82 -17.09 -18.80
CA LEU A 109 27.90 -16.57 -19.68
C LEU A 109 27.57 -15.73 -20.94
N LEU A 110 26.43 -15.03 -21.06
CA LEU A 110 26.26 -14.10 -22.20
C LEU A 110 25.67 -12.72 -21.91
N ASP A 111 25.55 -12.34 -20.64
CA ASP A 111 24.61 -11.28 -20.28
C ASP A 111 25.23 -10.19 -19.38
N LYS A 112 26.36 -9.60 -19.78
CA LYS A 112 26.95 -8.48 -19.01
C LYS A 112 26.61 -7.08 -19.54
N LYS A 113 26.30 -6.95 -20.84
CA LYS A 113 25.98 -5.66 -21.46
C LYS A 113 24.49 -5.45 -21.76
N VAL A 114 23.72 -6.53 -22.00
CA VAL A 114 22.26 -6.44 -22.20
C VAL A 114 21.52 -6.42 -20.85
N ARG A 115 21.98 -7.23 -19.89
CA ARG A 115 21.47 -7.28 -18.51
C ARG A 115 21.45 -5.93 -17.80
N LYS A 116 22.46 -5.06 -17.92
CA LYS A 116 22.48 -3.77 -17.18
C LYS A 116 21.37 -2.80 -17.59
N THR A 117 20.95 -2.80 -18.85
CA THR A 117 19.92 -1.88 -19.36
C THR A 117 18.52 -2.45 -19.14
N VAL A 118 18.37 -3.78 -19.25
CA VAL A 118 17.13 -4.50 -18.95
C VAL A 118 16.89 -4.59 -17.43
N GLU A 119 17.94 -4.78 -16.62
CA GLU A 119 17.88 -4.77 -15.14
C GLU A 119 17.40 -3.42 -14.62
N LYS A 120 17.87 -2.28 -15.14
CA LYS A 120 17.40 -0.97 -14.66
C LYS A 120 15.92 -0.72 -14.97
N ARG A 121 15.44 -1.11 -16.16
CA ARG A 121 14.02 -0.98 -16.54
C ARG A 121 13.13 -2.01 -15.84
N ASN A 122 13.61 -3.25 -15.67
CA ASN A 122 12.90 -4.29 -14.92
C ASN A 122 12.91 -4.01 -13.42
N GLN A 123 13.96 -3.42 -12.85
CA GLN A 123 13.98 -3.01 -11.44
C GLN A 123 12.96 -1.91 -11.17
N HIS A 124 12.83 -0.90 -12.04
CA HIS A 124 11.77 0.11 -11.88
C HIS A 124 10.36 -0.49 -12.04
N LYS A 125 10.15 -1.38 -13.01
CA LYS A 125 8.85 -2.06 -13.19
C LYS A 125 8.54 -3.07 -12.08
N GLN A 126 9.53 -3.79 -11.57
CA GLN A 126 9.37 -4.74 -10.46
C GLN A 126 9.20 -4.01 -9.14
N ASN A 127 9.91 -2.90 -8.91
CA ASN A 127 9.67 -2.03 -7.77
C ASN A 127 8.24 -1.48 -7.84
N ALA A 128 7.79 -0.92 -8.97
CA ALA A 128 6.39 -0.50 -9.16
C ALA A 128 5.38 -1.64 -8.92
N GLY A 129 5.66 -2.86 -9.38
CA GLY A 129 4.78 -4.02 -9.14
C GLY A 129 4.72 -4.44 -7.66
N LEU A 130 5.87 -4.48 -6.98
CA LEU A 130 5.98 -4.77 -5.55
C LEU A 130 5.31 -3.65 -4.73
N GLU A 131 5.56 -2.39 -5.09
CA GLU A 131 4.98 -1.17 -4.52
C GLU A 131 3.47 -1.25 -4.46
N THR A 132 2.87 -1.57 -5.60
CA THR A 132 1.43 -1.59 -5.70
C THR A 132 0.85 -2.72 -4.83
N ALA A 133 1.47 -3.91 -4.82
CA ALA A 133 1.07 -5.01 -3.95
C ALA A 133 1.15 -4.65 -2.44
N TYR A 134 2.18 -3.93 -2.00
CA TYR A 134 2.32 -3.52 -0.60
C TYR A 134 1.38 -2.39 -0.21
N CYS A 135 1.15 -1.41 -1.09
CA CYS A 135 0.14 -0.38 -0.84
C CYS A 135 -1.24 -1.02 -0.64
N ALA A 136 -1.58 -2.03 -1.46
CA ALA A 136 -2.80 -2.79 -1.28
C ALA A 136 -2.81 -3.58 0.05
N GLU A 137 -1.70 -4.21 0.42
CA GLU A 137 -1.54 -4.94 1.69
C GLU A 137 -1.74 -4.02 2.90
N VAL A 138 -1.11 -2.84 2.91
CA VAL A 138 -1.26 -1.85 3.99
C VAL A 138 -2.72 -1.43 4.12
N VAL A 139 -3.40 -1.14 3.02
CA VAL A 139 -4.82 -0.76 3.04
C VAL A 139 -5.70 -1.92 3.52
N ALA A 140 -5.43 -3.15 3.07
CA ALA A 140 -6.15 -4.34 3.51
C ALA A 140 -6.01 -4.58 5.01
N MET A 141 -4.78 -4.57 5.54
CA MET A 141 -4.53 -4.69 6.98
C MET A 141 -5.23 -3.58 7.76
N THR A 142 -5.21 -2.36 7.23
CA THR A 142 -5.85 -1.21 7.87
C THR A 142 -7.37 -1.41 7.92
N TYR A 143 -8.01 -1.79 6.81
CA TYR A 143 -9.44 -2.07 6.77
C TYR A 143 -9.83 -3.27 7.65
N GLU A 144 -9.02 -4.33 7.70
CA GLU A 144 -9.24 -5.47 8.59
C GLU A 144 -9.24 -5.03 10.06
N HIS A 145 -8.24 -4.24 10.47
CA HIS A 145 -8.16 -3.70 11.82
C HIS A 145 -9.29 -2.71 12.17
N MET A 146 -9.82 -1.99 11.18
CA MET A 146 -10.99 -1.13 11.34
C MET A 146 -12.33 -1.91 11.34
N GLY A 147 -12.30 -3.22 11.07
CA GLY A 147 -13.51 -4.03 10.91
C GLY A 147 -14.29 -3.73 9.63
N LEU A 148 -13.64 -3.17 8.61
CA LEU A 148 -14.21 -2.86 7.30
C LEU A 148 -14.09 -4.00 6.29
N LEU A 149 -13.31 -5.05 6.60
CA LEU A 149 -13.23 -6.28 5.81
C LEU A 149 -13.80 -7.46 6.59
N ALA A 150 -14.62 -8.27 5.92
CA ALA A 150 -15.15 -9.53 6.43
C ALA A 150 -14.57 -10.69 5.60
N THR A 151 -13.34 -11.10 5.90
CA THR A 151 -12.65 -12.16 5.15
C THR A 151 -11.76 -13.01 6.06
N GLU A 152 -11.63 -14.30 5.76
CA GLU A 152 -10.62 -15.18 6.36
C GLU A 152 -9.27 -15.11 5.62
N LYS A 153 -9.21 -14.34 4.51
CA LYS A 153 -8.03 -14.22 3.65
C LYS A 153 -7.01 -13.26 4.25
N HIS A 154 -5.75 -13.66 4.24
CA HIS A 154 -4.64 -12.84 4.72
C HIS A 154 -4.38 -11.61 3.83
N ALA A 155 -3.77 -10.57 4.42
CA ALA A 155 -3.48 -9.29 3.75
C ALA A 155 -2.67 -9.43 2.44
N ASN A 156 -1.79 -10.43 2.36
CA ASN A 156 -0.98 -10.74 1.17
C ASN A 156 -1.80 -11.25 -0.04
N TRP A 157 -3.08 -11.58 0.16
CA TRP A 157 -4.01 -11.93 -0.91
C TRP A 157 -4.54 -10.69 -1.63
N PHE A 158 -4.43 -9.50 -1.02
CA PHE A 158 -4.95 -8.27 -1.60
C PHE A 158 -3.92 -7.65 -2.53
N ASP A 159 -4.34 -7.44 -3.77
CA ASP A 159 -3.59 -6.72 -4.78
C ASP A 159 -4.38 -5.45 -5.18
N PRO A 160 -3.73 -4.49 -5.85
CA PRO A 160 -4.34 -3.21 -6.22
C PRO A 160 -5.63 -3.36 -7.02
N GLY A 161 -5.72 -4.41 -7.84
CA GLY A 161 -6.88 -4.68 -8.68
C GLY A 161 -8.16 -4.88 -7.87
N LYS A 162 -8.04 -5.37 -6.63
CA LYS A 162 -9.17 -5.60 -5.72
C LYS A 162 -9.74 -4.36 -5.08
N PHE A 163 -8.91 -3.33 -4.97
CA PHE A 163 -9.35 -2.01 -4.52
C PHE A 163 -9.89 -1.18 -5.69
N TRP A 164 -9.54 -1.51 -6.93
CA TRP A 164 -10.17 -0.97 -8.14
C TRP A 164 -11.55 -1.57 -8.40
N SER A 165 -12.37 -0.84 -9.16
CA SER A 165 -13.77 -1.20 -9.45
C SER A 165 -13.93 -2.48 -10.28
N GLY A 166 -12.82 -3.08 -10.75
CA GLY A 166 -12.80 -4.28 -11.55
C GLY A 166 -12.98 -5.60 -10.78
N ASP A 167 -13.00 -5.57 -9.44
CA ASP A 167 -13.20 -6.76 -8.60
C ASP A 167 -13.98 -6.43 -7.32
N THR A 168 -14.48 -7.45 -6.63
CA THR A 168 -15.27 -7.32 -5.41
C THR A 168 -14.40 -7.46 -4.17
N LEU A 169 -14.29 -6.37 -3.39
CA LEU A 169 -13.64 -6.40 -2.10
C LEU A 169 -14.63 -6.96 -1.04
N PRO A 170 -14.24 -7.93 -0.19
CA PRO A 170 -15.13 -8.50 0.82
C PRO A 170 -15.32 -7.54 2.00
N LEU A 171 -16.01 -6.43 1.75
CA LEU A 171 -16.33 -5.42 2.75
C LEU A 171 -17.26 -5.98 3.83
N ALA A 172 -17.14 -5.44 5.04
CA ALA A 172 -18.03 -5.79 6.14
C ALA A 172 -19.50 -5.47 5.78
N PRO A 173 -20.48 -6.24 6.29
CA PRO A 173 -21.88 -6.03 5.97
C PRO A 173 -22.33 -4.58 6.20
N GLY A 174 -22.96 -4.00 5.18
CA GLY A 174 -23.43 -2.61 5.22
C GLY A 174 -22.44 -1.59 4.67
N TYR A 175 -21.19 -1.97 4.37
CA TYR A 175 -20.22 -1.10 3.70
C TYR A 175 -20.10 -1.42 2.21
N ASP A 176 -19.89 -0.36 1.43
CA ASP A 176 -19.62 -0.41 -0.01
C ASP A 176 -18.54 0.62 -0.39
N LEU A 177 -17.84 0.36 -1.49
CA LEU A 177 -16.95 1.32 -2.14
C LEU A 177 -17.61 1.80 -3.43
N GLY A 178 -17.90 3.10 -3.50
CA GLY A 178 -18.52 3.72 -4.65
C GLY A 178 -17.71 3.64 -5.95
N THR A 179 -18.22 4.30 -6.98
CA THR A 179 -17.57 4.36 -8.30
C THR A 179 -16.21 5.05 -8.25
N GLU A 180 -15.36 4.81 -9.24
CA GLU A 180 -14.09 5.51 -9.41
C GLU A 180 -14.33 6.96 -9.81
N ILE A 181 -13.82 7.89 -9.00
CA ILE A 181 -13.85 9.33 -9.22
C ILE A 181 -12.44 9.75 -9.63
N ALA A 182 -12.28 10.29 -10.83
CA ALA A 182 -10.97 10.77 -11.28
C ALA A 182 -10.51 11.96 -10.44
N VAL A 183 -9.26 11.94 -10.00
CA VAL A 183 -8.62 13.08 -9.35
C VAL A 183 -8.09 14.00 -10.45
N GLU A 184 -8.49 15.27 -10.40
CA GLU A 184 -8.04 16.32 -11.30
C GLU A 184 -7.15 17.31 -10.55
N LEU A 185 -5.98 17.62 -11.10
CA LEU A 185 -5.17 18.73 -10.63
C LEU A 185 -5.80 20.02 -11.18
N ARG A 186 -6.27 20.88 -10.28
CA ARG A 186 -6.69 22.25 -10.59
C ARG A 186 -5.72 23.25 -9.97
#